data_AF-A0A7W0S3R4-F1
#
_entry.id   AF-A0A7W0S3R4-F1
#
_cell.length_a   1.000
_cell.length_b   1.000
_cell.length_c   1.000
_cell.angle_alpha   90.00
_cell.angle_beta   90.00
_cell.angle_gamma   90.00
#
_symmetry.space_group_name_H-M   'P 1'
#
loop_
_entity.id
_entity.type
_entity.pdbx_description
1 polymer ?
#
loop_
_entity_poly.entity_id
_entity_poly.type
_entity_poly.pdbx_seq_one_letter_code
_entity_poly.pdbx_strand_id
1 'polypeptide(L)' 'MADSIFVLEEGLTGNIKRLTNFSPEYRLRVEDWRVLFEVTKNKIIIYRIVHRREAYR' A
#
# COMPACT_ATOMS: atom_id res chain seq x y z
N MET A 1 -9.25 -3.59 8.16
CA MET A 1 -8.20 -4.09 7.25
C MET A 1 -8.75 -4.37 5.85
N ALA A 2 -9.81 -5.18 5.71
CA ALA A 2 -10.42 -5.48 4.41
C ALA A 2 -10.98 -4.22 3.72
N ASP A 3 -11.76 -3.41 4.44
CA ASP A 3 -12.38 -2.18 3.91
C ASP A 3 -11.36 -1.19 3.32
N SER A 4 -10.17 -1.12 3.90
CA SER A 4 -9.12 -0.20 3.47
C SER A 4 -8.48 -0.57 2.13
N ILE A 5 -8.55 -1.84 1.71
CA ILE A 5 -8.05 -2.29 0.40
C ILE A 5 -9.07 -1.97 -0.70
N PHE A 6 -10.37 -2.08 -0.41
CA PHE A 6 -11.42 -1.76 -1.38
C PHE A 6 -11.42 -0.29 -1.80
N VAL A 7 -10.97 0.63 -0.93
CA VAL A 7 -10.76 2.05 -1.30
C VAL A 7 -9.81 2.22 -2.50
N LEU A 8 -8.91 1.25 -2.74
CA LEU A 8 -8.03 1.29 -3.90
C LEU A 8 -8.77 1.13 -5.25
N GLU A 9 -9.99 0.56 -5.24
CA GLU A 9 -10.83 0.45 -6.44
C GLU A 9 -11.39 1.82 -6.87
N GLU A 10 -11.61 2.72 -5.91
CA GLU A 10 -12.02 4.10 -6.15
C GLU A 10 -10.85 5.02 -6.55
N GLY A 11 -9.63 4.46 -6.60
CA GLY A 11 -8.40 5.14 -6.97
C GLY A 11 -7.41 5.29 -5.81
N LEU A 12 -6.27 5.94 -6.07
CA LEU A 12 -5.20 6.14 -5.09
C LEU A 12 -5.50 7.31 -4.15
N THR A 13 -6.61 7.23 -3.42
CA THR A 13 -7.05 8.28 -2.48
C THR A 13 -6.76 7.90 -1.02
N GLY A 14 -6.68 8.91 -0.15
CA GLY A 14 -6.50 8.71 1.30
C GLY A 14 -5.05 8.49 1.75
N ASN A 15 -4.84 7.54 2.66
CA ASN A 15 -3.58 7.33 3.40
C ASN A 15 -2.49 6.61 2.58
N ILE A 16 -2.41 6.93 1.29
CA ILE A 16 -1.49 6.34 0.31
C ILE A 16 -0.35 7.32 0.04
N LYS A 17 0.88 6.82 0.03
CA LYS A 17 2.06 7.60 -0.34
C LYS A 17 2.86 6.84 -1.41
N ARG A 18 3.23 7.54 -2.48
CA ARG A 18 4.21 7.04 -3.45
C ARG A 18 5.61 7.05 -2.82
N LEU A 19 6.31 5.93 -2.89
CA LEU A 19 7.70 5.79 -2.50
C LEU A 19 8.57 6.23 -3.69
N THR A 20 9.47 7.16 -3.48
CA THR A 20 10.43 7.61 -4.50
C THR A 20 11.65 6.69 -4.50
N ASN A 21 12.12 6.27 -5.68
CA ASN A 21 13.32 5.45 -5.88
C ASN A 21 13.28 3.99 -5.37
N PHE A 22 12.09 3.42 -5.12
CA PHE A 22 11.95 2.02 -4.71
C PHE A 22 10.77 1.36 -5.43
N SER A 23 10.94 0.10 -5.82
CA SER A 23 9.83 -0.81 -6.10
C SER A 23 9.63 -1.70 -4.87
N PRO A 24 8.40 -1.82 -4.32
CA PRO A 24 7.14 -1.31 -4.86
C PRO A 24 6.89 0.20 -4.67
N GLU A 25 6.20 0.80 -5.66
CA GLU A 25 6.05 2.26 -5.76
C GLU A 25 5.09 2.90 -4.76
N TYR A 26 4.19 2.15 -4.11
CA TYR A 26 3.17 2.73 -3.22
C TYR A 26 3.13 2.04 -1.86
N ARG A 27 2.72 2.83 -0.86
CA ARG A 27 2.41 2.35 0.48
C ARG A 27 1.10 2.92 0.99
N LEU A 28 0.16 2.03 1.33
CA LEU A 28 -1.05 2.36 2.06
C LEU A 28 -0.80 2.17 3.57
N ARG A 29 -1.22 3.16 4.38
CA ARG A 29 -1.27 3.04 5.84
C ARG A 29 -2.67 2.63 6.29
N VAL A 30 -2.73 1.54 7.04
CA VAL A 30 -3.94 1.07 7.71
C VAL A 30 -3.61 0.94 9.18
N GLU A 31 -3.79 2.02 9.94
CA GLU A 31 -3.45 2.08 11.37
C GLU A 31 -1.99 1.62 11.65
N ASP A 32 -1.82 0.44 12.25
CA ASP A 32 -0.54 -0.18 12.59
C ASP A 32 0.03 -1.08 11.48
N TRP A 33 -0.65 -1.19 10.34
CA TRP A 33 -0.21 -1.96 9.18
C TRP A 33 0.21 -1.08 8.02
N ARG A 34 1.13 -1.60 7.21
CA ARG A 34 1.61 -0.97 5.98
C ARG A 34 1.49 -2.00 4.86
N VAL A 35 0.78 -1.60 3.82
CA VAL A 35 0.60 -2.41 2.61
C VAL A 35 1.49 -1.80 1.53
N LEU A 36 2.45 -2.57 1.06
CA LEU A 36 3.35 -2.19 -0.03
C LEU A 36 2.83 -2.79 -1.33
N PHE A 37 2.59 -1.94 -2.32
CA PHE A 37 1.96 -2.34 -3.56
C PHE A 37 2.43 -1.50 -4.75
N GLU A 38 2.23 -2.01 -5.96
CA GLU A 38 2.35 -1.23 -7.18
C GLU A 38 1.04 -1.25 -7.96
N VAL A 39 0.85 -0.23 -8.80
CA VAL A 39 -0.28 -0.14 -9.72
C VAL A 39 0.25 -0.28 -11.13
N THR A 40 -0.18 -1.35 -11.80
CA THR A 40 -0.03 -1.51 -13.25
C THR A 40 -1.33 -1.09 -13.93
N LYS A 41 -1.32 -0.96 -15.27
CA LYS A 41 -2.45 -0.45 -16.08
C LYS A 41 -3.86 -0.85 -15.62
N ASN A 42 -4.08 -2.09 -15.22
CA ASN A 42 -5.38 -2.60 -14.78
C ASN A 42 -5.31 -3.48 -13.52
N LYS A 43 -4.21 -3.41 -12.77
CA LYS A 43 -3.98 -4.31 -11.63
C LYS A 43 -3.28 -3.58 -10.50
N ILE A 44 -3.64 -3.96 -9.29
CA ILE A 44 -2.93 -3.60 -8.08
C ILE A 44 -2.23 -4.85 -7.57
N ILE A 45 -0.91 -4.80 -7.47
CA ILE A 45 -0.09 -5.93 -7.03
C ILE A 45 0.40 -5.62 -5.62
N ILE A 46 -0.13 -6.35 -4.63
CA ILE A 46 0.29 -6.24 -3.23
C ILE A 46 1.48 -7.18 -3.01
N TYR A 47 2.62 -6.62 -2.60
CA TYR A 47 3.83 -7.40 -2.33
C TYR A 47 3.90 -7.87 -0.88
N ARG A 48 3.63 -6.95 0.05
CA ARG A 48 3.77 -7.22 1.49
C ARG A 48 2.75 -6.44 2.29
N ILE A 49 2.27 -7.09 3.33
CA ILE A 49 1.46 -6.49 4.38
C ILE A 49 2.26 -6.69 5.67
N VAL A 50 2.78 -5.61 6.22
CA VAL A 50 3.69 -5.67 7.38
C VAL A 50 3.20 -4.78 8.50
N HIS A 51 3.40 -5.23 9.73
CA HIS A 51 3.13 -4.41 10.90
C HIS A 51 4.18 -3.28 11.01
N ARG A 52 3.81 -2.14 11.59
CA ARG A 52 4.66 -0.93 11.67
C ARG A 52 6.02 -1.19 12.31
N ARG A 53 6.07 -2.12 13.25
CA ARG A 53 7.27 -2.48 14.02
C ARG A 53 8.24 -3.32 13.18
N GLU A 54 7.75 -3.98 12.16
CA GLU A 54 8.52 -4.88 11.28
C GLU A 54 8.94 -4.19 9.98
N ALA A 55 8.25 -3.11 9.59
CA ALA A 55 8.57 -2.34 8.38
C ALA A 55 9.97 -1.66 8.40
N TYR A 56 10.63 -1.58 9.55
CA TYR A 56 11.94 -0.94 9.73
C TYR A 56 13.04 -1.91 10.20
N ARG A 57 12.76 -3.22 10.21
CA ARG A 57 13.77 -4.27 10.44
C ARG A 57 14.24 -4.83 9.10
#